data_AF-A0A645ID05-F1
#
_entry.id   AF-A0A645ID05-F1
#
_cell.length_a   1.000
_cell.length_b   1.000
_cell.length_c   1.000
_cell.angle_alpha   90.00
_cell.angle_beta   90.00
_cell.angle_gamma   90.00
#
_symmetry.space_group_name_H-M   'P 1'
#
loop_
_entity.id
_entity.type
_entity.pdbx_description
1 polymer ?
#
loop_
_entity_poly.entity_id
_entity_poly.type
_entity_poly.pdbx_seq_one_letter_code
_entity_poly.pdbx_strand_id
1 'polypeptide(L)' 'MAPSGKHQTHTPDFDEVHAQILGFGKMQKFTENSDETFYQEVIMAPGIVHDKFYDETGYYPWHQYHSITDCVYMPIEIDR' A
#
# COMPACT_ATOMS: atom_id res chain seq x y z
N MET A 1 8.54 2.16 -14.31
CA MET A 1 8.59 2.75 -12.96
C MET A 1 8.63 1.66 -11.90
N ALA A 2 9.22 1.97 -10.75
CA ALA A 2 9.60 0.98 -9.74
C ALA A 2 8.53 0.87 -8.63
N PRO A 3 8.27 -0.35 -8.13
CA PRO A 3 7.50 -0.53 -6.90
C PRO A 3 8.27 -0.03 -5.68
N SER A 4 7.56 0.34 -4.61
CA SER A 4 8.14 0.74 -3.32
C SER A 4 8.78 -0.43 -2.56
N GLY A 5 8.52 -1.67 -2.98
CA GLY A 5 8.95 -2.90 -2.32
C GLY A 5 7.86 -3.53 -1.46
N LYS A 6 7.77 -4.87 -1.50
CA LYS A 6 6.79 -5.63 -0.73
C LYS A 6 7.20 -5.70 0.74
N HIS A 7 6.26 -5.44 1.62
CA HIS A 7 6.41 -5.64 3.05
C HIS A 7 5.07 -6.06 3.67
N GLN A 8 5.13 -6.60 4.88
CA GLN A 8 3.96 -6.93 5.70
C GLN A 8 4.11 -6.45 7.15
N THR A 9 5.30 -5.96 7.51
CA THR A 9 5.64 -5.55 8.87
C THR A 9 5.95 -4.07 8.88
N HIS A 10 5.38 -3.37 9.84
CA HIS A 10 5.66 -1.97 10.12
C HIS A 10 6.43 -1.89 11.43
N THR A 11 7.49 -1.08 11.46
CA THR A 11 8.31 -0.89 12.67
C THR A 11 8.59 0.60 12.84
N PRO A 12 8.10 1.25 13.91
CA PRO A 12 7.34 0.68 15.05
C PRO A 12 5.96 0.11 14.65
N ASP A 13 5.26 -0.52 15.58
CA ASP A 13 3.91 -1.04 15.31
C ASP A 13 2.92 0.13 15.14
N PHE A 14 2.38 0.29 13.93
CA PHE A 14 1.43 1.34 13.57
C PHE A 14 0.47 0.86 12.49
N ASP A 15 -0.68 1.52 12.39
CA ASP A 15 -1.60 1.33 11.27
C ASP A 15 -1.28 2.32 10.13
N GLU A 16 -1.54 1.95 8.87
CA GLU A 16 -1.15 2.74 7.69
C GLU A 16 -2.25 2.72 6.63
N VAL A 17 -2.48 3.91 6.05
CA VAL A 17 -3.18 4.10 4.78
C VAL A 17 -2.40 5.07 3.91
N HIS A 18 -2.62 5.04 2.59
CA HIS A 18 -1.95 5.93 1.66
C HIS A 18 -2.93 6.88 0.99
N ALA A 19 -2.55 8.16 0.92
CA ALA A 19 -3.22 9.19 0.15
C ALA A 19 -2.45 9.48 -1.16
N GLN A 20 -3.13 9.46 -2.30
CA GLN A 20 -2.54 9.84 -3.58
C GLN A 20 -2.64 11.36 -3.78
N ILE A 21 -1.51 12.02 -4.05
CA ILE A 21 -1.45 13.47 -4.23
C ILE A 21 -1.35 13.85 -5.71
N LEU A 22 -0.44 13.21 -6.45
CA LEU A 22 -0.18 13.48 -7.86
C LEU A 22 0.01 12.17 -8.62
N GLY A 23 -0.45 12.13 -9.87
CA GLY A 23 -0.28 10.98 -10.75
C GLY A 23 -1.19 9.79 -10.39
N PHE A 24 -1.02 8.70 -11.13
CA PHE A 24 -1.74 7.46 -10.94
C PHE A 24 -0.81 6.35 -10.48
N GLY A 25 -1.23 5.63 -9.46
CA GLY A 25 -0.53 4.46 -8.94
C GLY A 25 -1.50 3.36 -8.56
N LYS A 26 -0.98 2.38 -7.83
CA LYS A 26 -1.79 1.32 -7.26
C LYS A 26 -1.15 0.76 -6.00
N MET A 27 -2.00 0.44 -5.03
CA MET A 27 -1.63 -0.44 -3.93
C MET A 27 -1.91 -1.88 -4.34
N GLN A 28 -0.95 -2.77 -4.14
CA GLN A 28 -1.07 -4.19 -4.51
C GLN A 28 -0.95 -5.06 -3.27
N LYS A 29 -1.69 -6.17 -3.23
CA LYS A 29 -1.62 -7.19 -2.17
C LYS A 29 -1.23 -8.54 -2.74
N PHE A 30 -0.51 -9.29 -1.92
CA PHE A 30 0.06 -10.59 -2.22
C PHE A 30 -0.14 -11.52 -1.02
N THR A 31 -0.29 -12.82 -1.25
CA THR A 31 -0.35 -13.77 -0.13
C THR A 31 1.03 -14.04 0.47
N GLU A 32 2.10 -13.87 -0.32
CA GLU A 32 3.49 -14.07 0.10
C GLU A 32 4.41 -12.97 -0.47
N ASN A 33 5.70 -12.98 -0.10
CA ASN A 33 6.71 -12.11 -0.70
C ASN A 33 7.13 -12.59 -2.10
N SER A 34 6.17 -12.70 -3.02
CA SER A 34 6.37 -13.18 -4.40
C SER A 34 5.37 -12.53 -5.34
N ASP A 35 5.82 -12.13 -6.53
CA ASP A 35 4.96 -11.55 -7.57
C ASP A 35 3.89 -12.53 -8.07
N GLU A 36 4.15 -13.83 -8.01
CA GLU A 36 3.20 -14.87 -8.44
C GLU A 36 1.98 -14.99 -7.52
N THR A 37 2.06 -14.41 -6.32
CA THR A 37 1.01 -14.49 -5.30
C THR A 37 0.12 -13.25 -5.25
N PHE A 38 0.20 -12.40 -6.28
CA PHE A 38 -0.67 -11.24 -6.45
C PHE A 38 -2.14 -11.66 -6.51
N TYR A 39 -2.99 -11.02 -5.70
CA TYR A 39 -4.42 -11.33 -5.69
C TYR A 39 -5.34 -10.10 -5.71
N GLN A 40 -4.82 -8.90 -5.43
CA GLN A 40 -5.63 -7.68 -5.43
C GLN A 40 -4.79 -6.44 -5.75
N GLU A 41 -5.36 -5.51 -6.50
CA GLU A 41 -4.88 -4.13 -6.57
C GLU A 41 -6.00 -3.11 -6.32
N VAL A 42 -5.62 -1.95 -5.81
CA VAL A 42 -6.46 -0.77 -5.62
C VAL A 42 -5.84 0.36 -6.44
N ILE A 43 -6.59 0.90 -7.39
CA ILE A 43 -6.13 2.02 -8.21
C ILE A 43 -6.13 3.30 -7.37
N MET A 44 -5.00 4.00 -7.39
CA MET A 44 -4.78 5.24 -6.67
C MET A 44 -4.75 6.40 -7.66
N ALA A 45 -5.84 7.15 -7.74
CA ALA A 45 -5.93 8.41 -8.48
C ALA A 45 -5.78 9.60 -7.51
N PRO A 46 -5.37 10.80 -7.97
CA PRO A 46 -5.21 11.96 -7.09
C PRO A 46 -6.47 12.24 -6.25
N GLY A 47 -6.28 12.42 -4.94
CA GLY A 47 -7.35 12.63 -3.97
C GLY A 47 -7.91 11.35 -3.34
N ILE A 48 -7.52 10.16 -3.81
CA ILE A 48 -7.93 8.89 -3.19
C ILE A 48 -7.09 8.61 -1.94
N VAL A 49 -7.78 8.20 -0.87
CA VAL A 49 -7.22 7.42 0.24
C VAL A 49 -7.83 6.02 0.15
N HIS A 50 -7.02 4.97 0.15
CA HIS A 50 -7.56 3.61 0.08
C HIS A 50 -8.09 3.11 1.43
N ASP A 51 -8.97 2.11 1.40
CA ASP A 51 -9.43 1.42 2.60
C ASP A 51 -8.29 0.70 3.32
N LYS A 52 -8.42 0.50 4.63
CA LYS A 52 -7.42 -0.20 5.45
C LYS A 52 -7.04 -1.59 4.89
N PHE A 53 -5.76 -1.91 4.93
CA PHE A 53 -5.25 -3.23 4.54
C PHE A 53 -5.08 -4.18 5.71
N TYR A 54 -4.96 -3.63 6.91
CA TYR A 54 -4.84 -4.37 8.16
C TYR A 54 -6.17 -4.88 8.69
N ASP A 55 -6.10 -5.98 9.43
CA ASP A 55 -7.22 -6.52 10.19
C ASP A 55 -7.28 -5.97 11.63
N GLU A 56 -8.20 -6.49 12.45
CA GLU A 56 -8.39 -6.06 13.85
C GLU A 56 -7.17 -6.33 14.76
N THR A 57 -6.27 -7.23 14.35
CA THR A 57 -5.02 -7.51 15.06
C THR A 57 -3.86 -6.65 14.57
N GLY A 58 -4.02 -6.00 13.41
CA GLY A 58 -2.93 -5.31 12.69
C GLY A 58 -2.12 -6.17 11.79
N TYR A 59 -2.60 -7.37 11.49
CA TYR A 59 -1.96 -8.17 10.47
C TYR A 59 -2.17 -7.51 9.11
N TYR A 60 -1.06 -7.23 8.42
CA TYR A 60 -1.07 -6.82 7.02
C TYR A 60 -0.77 -8.02 6.11
N PRO A 61 -1.46 -8.15 4.96
CA PRO A 61 -0.95 -8.98 3.88
C PRO A 61 0.36 -8.37 3.33
N TRP A 62 1.13 -9.15 2.58
CA TRP A 62 2.23 -8.57 1.80
C TRP A 62 1.66 -7.53 0.84
N HIS A 63 2.23 -6.32 0.85
CA HIS A 63 1.74 -5.23 0.02
C HIS A 63 2.85 -4.29 -0.43
N GLN A 64 2.59 -3.58 -1.52
CA GLN A 64 3.48 -2.54 -2.04
C GLN A 64 2.68 -1.46 -2.77
N TYR A 65 3.26 -0.28 -2.88
CA TYR A 65 2.83 0.73 -3.84
C TYR A 65 3.57 0.52 -5.17
N HIS A 66 2.87 0.66 -6.30
CA HIS A 66 3.47 0.66 -7.63
C HIS A 66 2.92 1.83 -8.45
N SER A 67 3.79 2.74 -8.87
CA SER A 67 3.39 3.88 -9.69
C SER A 67 3.10 3.46 -11.14
N ILE A 68 2.06 4.06 -11.73
CA ILE A 68 1.66 3.91 -13.14
C ILE A 68 2.13 5.12 -13.95
N THR A 69 2.02 6.33 -13.39
CA THR A 69 2.68 7.58 -13.87
C THR A 69 3.63 8.16 -12.81
N ASP A 70 4.43 9.17 -13.13
CA ASP A 70 5.18 9.88 -12.08
C ASP A 70 4.21 10.32 -10.97
N CYS A 71 4.56 10.00 -9.72
CA CYS A 71 3.63 10.05 -8.60
C CYS A 71 4.21 10.76 -7.40
N VAL A 72 3.31 11.42 -6.66
CA VAL A 72 3.51 11.81 -5.27
C VAL A 72 2.37 11.19 -4.49
N TYR A 73 2.69 10.46 -3.43
CA TYR A 73 1.73 9.90 -2.50
C TYR A 73 2.26 10.09 -1.08
N MET A 74 1.37 9.98 -0.10
CA MET A 74 1.68 10.18 1.31
C MET A 74 1.18 8.96 2.10
N PRO A 75 2.08 8.15 2.68
CA PRO A 75 1.70 7.24 3.75
C PRO A 75 1.23 8.07 4.97
N ILE A 76 0.16 7.60 5.60
CA ILE A 76 -0.43 8.17 6.81
C ILE A 76 -0.37 7.08 7.86
N GLU A 77 0.58 7.24 8.78
CA GLU A 77 0.77 6.35 9.93
C GLU A 77 -0.18 6.79 11.06
N ILE A 78 -0.85 5.82 11.66
CA ILE A 78 -1.85 5.98 12.73
C ILE A 78 -1.33 5.21 13.93
N ASP A 79 -1.09 5.92 15.03
CA ASP A 79 -0.64 5.33 16.29
C ASP A 79 -1.66 4.31 16.82
N ARG A 80 -1.12 3.22 17.36
CA ARG A 80 -1.86 2.15 18.06
C ARG A 80 -1.82 2.32 19.57
#